data_AF-A0A6H0RWB1-F1
#
_entry.id   AF-A0A6H0RWB1-F1
#
_cell.length_a   1.000
_cell.length_b   1.000
_cell.length_c   1.000
_cell.angle_alpha   90.00
_cell.angle_beta   90.00
_cell.angle_gamma   90.00
#
_symmetry.space_group_name_H-M   'P 1'
#
loop_
_entity.id
_entity.type
_entity.pdbx_description
1 polymer ?
#
loop_
_entity_poly.entity_id
_entity_poly.type
_entity_poly.pdbx_seq_one_letter_code
_entity_poly.pdbx_strand_id
1 'polypeptide(L)'
;MTTTRQHIEDLDEAEWATVTKQAAEASIETSQRLGITPRPETLALARMTNGELVEHRKRYGPTKKRSSPVMQLVEADQRSREARRRELAAHQGRLDAEAAAEIARADADEFAATATAACERARALEAESAERDRRRAREHAADQQALRQARAETARVLADTAAEIEQARADASAEVAAAHECARAAEERAEQRASERTAERGAAEAKVQELHAQLEQVRADAAAEVVAARERARAAEARAEQRATERVAERAVAEETLGRLHSEVEQVRTDAAAEVAAAHATAKGEVTAIRAHADAEIVEAQLGAQVEVDAAQGQIIVAQRAAQVEIADARRAAQADIDGAHSYAEDVVRQAQDEVARVTAAVQASGPLMIPVAPVQVRPHIGTLEAVLDTLYRIDYVLESAVSGAQPQPDPEYVRGLTRAVQERAKGLSAELADLPDRFTDQPDAEASASYANAAGAAYSALLQRIEDAAWQMMGRAQDSDAEIVESVSEMAGDPWIQGLRQ
;
A
#
# COMPACT_ATOMS: atom_id res chain seq x y z
N MET A 1 89.81 162.06 -4.03
CA MET A 1 90.04 161.93 -5.49
C MET A 1 88.76 161.48 -6.19
N THR A 2 87.71 162.30 -6.12
CA THR A 2 86.35 161.96 -6.59
C THR A 2 85.92 162.80 -7.80
N THR A 3 86.60 163.91 -8.07
CA THR A 3 86.20 164.88 -9.10
C THR A 3 86.49 164.42 -10.53
N THR A 4 87.59 163.69 -10.78
CA THR A 4 87.94 163.21 -12.14
C THR A 4 87.04 162.08 -12.63
N ARG A 5 86.50 161.25 -11.74
CA ARG A 5 85.66 160.09 -12.12
C ARG A 5 84.21 160.51 -12.40
N GLN A 6 83.71 161.50 -11.66
CA GLN A 6 82.42 162.13 -11.92
C GLN A 6 82.40 162.78 -13.32
N HIS A 7 83.46 163.51 -13.69
CA HIS A 7 83.57 164.12 -15.03
C HIS A 7 83.59 163.09 -16.17
N ILE A 8 84.16 161.90 -15.98
CA ILE A 8 84.14 160.82 -17.01
C ILE A 8 82.74 160.19 -17.12
N GLU A 9 81.95 160.23 -16.05
CA GLU A 9 80.56 159.75 -16.02
C GLU A 9 79.59 160.72 -16.70
N ASP A 10 79.88 162.03 -16.69
CA ASP A 10 79.05 163.09 -17.30
C ASP A 10 79.32 163.34 -18.81
N LEU A 11 80.41 162.79 -19.38
CA LEU A 11 80.69 162.89 -20.83
C LEU A 11 79.63 162.17 -21.66
N ASP A 12 79.21 162.77 -22.77
CA ASP A 12 78.35 162.07 -23.73
C ASP A 12 79.04 160.82 -24.31
N GLU A 13 78.28 159.88 -24.87
CA GLU A 13 78.85 158.61 -25.36
C GLU A 13 79.96 158.79 -26.41
N ALA A 14 79.81 159.76 -27.32
CA ALA A 14 80.78 160.06 -28.37
C ALA A 14 82.00 160.83 -27.83
N GLU A 15 81.79 161.75 -26.89
CA GLU A 15 82.85 162.47 -26.17
C GLU A 15 83.69 161.50 -25.33
N TRP A 16 83.05 160.57 -24.61
CA TRP A 16 83.72 159.53 -23.85
C TRP A 16 84.57 158.64 -24.76
N ALA A 17 84.03 158.21 -25.90
CA ALA A 17 84.76 157.36 -26.84
C ALA A 17 86.00 158.08 -27.37
N THR A 18 85.87 159.37 -27.69
CA THR A 18 86.98 160.20 -28.18
C THR A 18 88.05 160.39 -27.10
N VAL A 19 87.68 160.76 -25.88
CA VAL A 19 88.61 160.94 -24.76
C VAL A 19 89.27 159.62 -24.38
N THR A 20 88.53 158.51 -24.37
CA THR A 20 89.06 157.18 -24.04
C THR A 20 90.08 156.73 -25.08
N LYS A 21 89.80 156.97 -26.37
CA LYS A 21 90.74 156.66 -27.44
C LYS A 21 92.00 157.52 -27.36
N GLN A 22 91.86 158.84 -27.21
CA GLN A 22 92.99 159.75 -27.05
C GLN A 22 93.84 159.41 -25.83
N ALA A 23 93.20 159.06 -24.70
CA ALA A 23 93.92 158.63 -23.50
C ALA A 23 94.64 157.28 -23.71
N ALA A 24 94.05 156.35 -24.45
CA ALA A 24 94.68 155.08 -24.81
C ALA A 24 95.88 155.29 -25.74
N GLU A 25 95.75 156.14 -26.77
CA GLU A 25 96.84 156.51 -27.68
C GLU A 25 97.96 157.24 -26.95
N ALA A 26 97.64 158.24 -26.11
CA ALA A 26 98.62 158.95 -25.29
C ALA A 26 99.32 158.03 -24.28
N SER A 27 98.59 157.07 -23.70
CA SER A 27 99.15 156.06 -22.80
C SER A 27 100.10 155.11 -23.53
N ILE A 28 99.77 154.71 -24.77
CA ILE A 28 100.65 153.92 -25.63
C ILE A 28 101.91 154.71 -26.00
N GLU A 29 101.76 155.96 -26.42
CA GLU A 29 102.88 156.83 -26.76
C GLU A 29 103.80 157.05 -25.56
N THR A 30 103.22 157.31 -24.39
CA THR A 30 103.98 157.46 -23.13
C THR A 30 104.68 156.16 -22.75
N SER A 31 104.00 155.01 -22.88
CA SER A 31 104.58 153.69 -22.61
C SER A 31 105.76 153.41 -23.55
N GLN A 32 105.62 153.72 -24.85
CA GLN A 32 106.69 153.61 -25.83
C GLN A 32 107.87 154.55 -25.53
N ARG A 33 107.61 155.80 -25.13
CA ARG A 33 108.65 156.76 -24.71
C ARG A 33 109.43 156.31 -23.49
N LEU A 34 108.77 155.61 -22.56
CA LEU A 34 109.38 155.07 -21.34
C LEU A 34 109.98 153.67 -21.54
N GLY A 35 109.93 153.11 -22.76
CA GLY A 35 110.43 151.76 -23.05
C GLY A 35 109.62 150.63 -22.40
N ILE A 36 108.39 150.90 -21.96
CA ILE A 36 107.49 149.94 -21.31
C ILE A 36 106.48 149.42 -22.35
N THR A 37 106.29 148.11 -22.41
CA THR A 37 105.29 147.51 -23.31
C THR A 37 103.87 147.94 -22.90
N PRO A 38 103.09 148.58 -23.79
CA PRO A 38 101.73 149.01 -23.46
C PRO A 38 100.82 147.80 -23.22
N ARG A 39 99.89 147.93 -22.25
CA ARG A 39 98.98 146.85 -21.86
C ARG A 39 98.06 146.44 -23.03
N PRO A 40 97.77 145.14 -23.21
CA PRO A 40 97.00 144.64 -24.33
C PRO A 40 95.58 145.23 -24.37
N GLU A 41 94.97 145.50 -23.22
CA GLU A 41 93.66 146.14 -23.14
C GLU A 41 93.70 147.59 -23.65
N THR A 42 94.79 148.32 -23.37
CA THR A 42 94.98 149.69 -23.86
C THR A 42 95.24 149.71 -25.37
N LEU A 43 96.01 148.73 -25.88
CA LEU A 43 96.21 148.52 -27.32
C LEU A 43 94.91 148.18 -28.04
N ALA A 44 94.03 147.38 -27.43
CA ALA A 44 92.72 147.05 -27.99
C ALA A 44 91.84 148.31 -28.07
N LEU A 45 91.76 149.09 -26.98
CA LEU A 45 90.93 150.30 -26.94
C LEU A 45 91.40 151.38 -27.93
N ALA A 46 92.72 151.56 -28.13
CA ALA A 46 93.24 152.51 -29.11
C ALA A 46 92.96 152.10 -30.56
N ARG A 47 92.90 150.79 -30.85
CA ARG A 47 92.61 150.27 -32.19
C ARG A 47 91.12 150.32 -32.55
N MET A 48 90.23 150.40 -31.56
CA MET A 48 88.80 150.51 -31.79
C MET A 48 88.43 151.86 -32.41
N THR A 49 87.43 151.85 -33.28
CA THR A 49 86.79 153.07 -33.77
C THR A 49 85.91 153.68 -32.66
N ASN A 50 85.65 155.00 -32.72
CA ASN A 50 84.80 155.64 -31.71
C ASN A 50 83.41 154.99 -31.63
N GLY A 51 82.86 154.54 -32.77
CA GLY A 51 81.60 153.80 -32.80
C GLY A 51 81.66 152.44 -32.09
N GLU A 52 82.76 151.70 -32.24
CA GLU A 52 82.97 150.43 -31.54
C GLU A 52 83.15 150.62 -30.02
N LEU A 53 83.76 151.73 -29.59
CA LEU A 53 83.88 152.07 -28.17
C LEU A 53 82.52 152.38 -27.56
N VAL A 54 81.64 153.12 -28.25
CA VAL A 54 80.26 153.38 -27.80
C VAL A 54 79.48 152.07 -27.68
N GLU A 55 79.54 151.20 -28.68
CA GLU A 55 78.90 149.88 -28.63
C GLU A 55 79.43 149.01 -27.48
N HIS A 56 80.73 149.04 -27.25
CA HIS A 56 81.34 148.34 -26.13
C HIS A 56 80.81 148.86 -24.78
N ARG A 57 80.63 150.17 -24.62
CA ARG A 57 80.02 150.76 -23.40
C ARG A 57 78.55 150.37 -23.25
N LYS A 58 77.77 150.32 -24.34
CA LYS A 58 76.36 149.88 -24.31
C LYS A 58 76.20 148.41 -23.93
N ARG A 59 77.09 147.54 -24.44
CA ARG A 59 76.96 146.10 -24.26
C ARG A 59 77.37 145.59 -22.88
N TYR A 60 78.31 146.27 -22.21
CA TYR A 60 78.82 145.84 -20.91
C TYR A 60 78.41 146.71 -19.71
N GLY A 61 77.79 147.87 -19.96
CA GLY A 61 77.30 148.80 -18.93
C GLY A 61 78.42 149.41 -18.07
N PRO A 62 78.11 150.42 -17.22
CA PRO A 62 79.07 150.92 -16.25
C PRO A 62 79.42 149.83 -15.22
N THR A 63 80.69 149.69 -14.86
CA THR A 63 81.18 148.65 -13.92
C THR A 63 80.40 148.67 -12.60
N LYS A 64 79.93 147.50 -12.14
CA LYS A 64 79.15 147.31 -10.90
C LYS A 64 79.85 147.94 -9.68
N LYS A 65 79.09 148.67 -8.85
CA LYS A 65 79.55 149.24 -7.57
C LYS A 65 80.04 148.11 -6.65
N ARG A 66 81.26 148.22 -6.10
CA ARG A 66 81.76 147.28 -5.08
C ARG A 66 80.91 147.42 -3.81
N SER A 67 80.29 146.33 -3.37
CA SER A 67 79.52 146.25 -2.12
C SER A 67 80.45 146.34 -0.89
N SER A 68 79.97 147.01 0.16
CA SER A 68 80.69 147.23 1.43
C SER A 68 81.11 145.90 2.10
N PRO A 69 82.28 145.83 2.77
CA PRO A 69 82.81 144.61 3.39
C PRO A 69 81.84 143.84 4.32
N VAL A 70 80.92 144.54 5.00
CA VAL A 70 79.91 143.90 5.86
C VAL A 70 78.89 143.09 5.05
N MET A 71 78.54 143.55 3.86
CA MET A 71 77.59 142.86 2.97
C MET A 71 78.18 141.54 2.43
N GLN A 72 79.50 141.49 2.21
CA GLN A 72 80.19 140.28 1.75
C GLN A 72 80.20 139.17 2.82
N LEU A 73 80.27 139.53 4.10
CA LEU A 73 80.18 138.59 5.23
C LEU A 73 78.77 138.00 5.38
N VAL A 74 77.74 138.82 5.20
CA VAL A 74 76.33 138.36 5.21
C VAL A 74 76.05 137.43 4.03
N GLU A 75 76.53 137.75 2.82
CA GLU A 75 76.42 136.87 1.66
C GLU A 75 77.17 135.53 1.87
N ALA A 76 78.34 135.56 2.52
CA ALA A 76 79.10 134.36 2.82
C ALA A 76 78.38 133.45 3.86
N ASP A 77 77.81 134.02 4.93
CA ASP A 77 77.04 133.26 5.92
C ASP A 77 75.74 132.68 5.32
N GLN A 78 75.04 133.46 4.47
CA GLN A 78 73.87 132.96 3.75
C GLN A 78 74.23 131.77 2.84
N ARG A 79 75.32 131.86 2.06
CA ARG A 79 75.80 130.75 1.22
C ARG A 79 76.17 129.51 2.06
N SER A 80 76.76 129.70 3.24
CA SER A 80 77.07 128.61 4.18
C SER A 80 75.81 127.91 4.70
N ARG A 81 74.78 128.66 5.09
CA ARG A 81 73.48 128.11 5.54
C ARG A 81 72.75 127.39 4.41
N GLU A 82 72.77 127.93 3.19
CA GLU A 82 72.20 127.26 2.01
C GLU A 82 72.95 125.97 1.68
N ALA A 83 74.29 125.97 1.76
CA ALA A 83 75.08 124.75 1.58
C ALA A 83 74.74 123.69 2.63
N ARG A 84 74.64 124.07 3.90
CA ARG A 84 74.26 123.15 5.00
C ARG A 84 72.83 122.63 4.86
N ARG A 85 71.89 123.46 4.41
CA ARG A 85 70.51 123.01 4.09
C ARG A 85 70.50 122.03 2.92
N ARG A 86 71.29 122.26 1.88
CA ARG A 86 71.42 121.32 0.75
C ARG A 86 72.06 120.00 1.17
N GLU A 87 73.08 120.05 2.03
CA GLU A 87 73.70 118.84 2.59
C GLU A 87 72.71 118.02 3.42
N LEU A 88 71.95 118.66 4.32
CA LEU A 88 70.91 117.99 5.10
C LEU A 88 69.79 117.43 4.21
N ALA A 89 69.35 118.18 3.20
CA ALA A 89 68.34 117.72 2.25
C ALA A 89 68.85 116.54 1.40
N ALA A 90 70.12 116.56 0.97
CA ALA A 90 70.73 115.45 0.25
C ALA A 90 70.91 114.22 1.16
N HIS A 91 71.29 114.41 2.42
CA HIS A 91 71.38 113.33 3.39
C HIS A 91 70.01 112.71 3.69
N GLN A 92 68.99 113.53 3.89
CA GLN A 92 67.61 113.06 4.07
C GLN A 92 67.11 112.33 2.81
N GLY A 93 67.34 112.89 1.61
CA GLY A 93 66.98 112.24 0.35
C GLY A 93 67.68 110.90 0.14
N ARG A 94 68.92 110.75 0.64
CA ARG A 94 69.63 109.45 0.65
C ARG A 94 68.96 108.47 1.61
N LEU A 95 68.63 108.89 2.83
CA LEU A 95 67.92 108.03 3.80
C LEU A 95 66.54 107.61 3.29
N ASP A 96 65.79 108.52 2.67
CA ASP A 96 64.48 108.23 2.08
C ASP A 96 64.61 107.25 0.91
N ALA A 97 65.65 107.38 0.07
CA ALA A 97 65.94 106.44 -1.01
C ALA A 97 66.40 105.07 -0.49
N GLU A 98 67.19 105.02 0.58
CA GLU A 98 67.58 103.78 1.26
C GLU A 98 66.35 103.09 1.85
N ALA A 99 65.47 103.82 2.55
CA ALA A 99 64.21 103.30 3.08
C ALA A 99 63.26 102.79 1.99
N ALA A 100 63.11 103.52 0.88
CA ALA A 100 62.31 103.08 -0.26
C ALA A 100 62.88 101.81 -0.92
N ALA A 101 64.21 101.69 -0.99
CA ALA A 101 64.86 100.49 -1.50
C ALA A 101 64.70 99.29 -0.56
N GLU A 102 64.71 99.50 0.76
CA GLU A 102 64.42 98.45 1.74
C GLU A 102 62.96 97.98 1.65
N ILE A 103 62.00 98.89 1.57
CA ILE A 103 60.58 98.55 1.37
C ILE A 103 60.40 97.77 0.06
N ALA A 104 60.99 98.24 -1.04
CA ALA A 104 60.88 97.55 -2.33
C ALA A 104 61.51 96.14 -2.31
N ARG A 105 62.57 95.93 -1.53
CA ARG A 105 63.16 94.59 -1.32
C ARG A 105 62.24 93.71 -0.49
N ALA A 106 61.68 94.23 0.60
CA ALA A 106 60.74 93.51 1.44
C ALA A 106 59.50 93.08 0.64
N ASP A 107 58.93 93.99 -0.16
CA ASP A 107 57.81 93.69 -1.05
C ASP A 107 58.20 92.62 -2.10
N ALA A 108 59.39 92.73 -2.70
CA ALA A 108 59.87 91.75 -3.67
C ALA A 108 60.07 90.36 -3.04
N ASP A 109 60.59 90.29 -1.82
CA ASP A 109 60.74 89.06 -1.06
C ASP A 109 59.37 88.46 -0.67
N GLU A 110 58.40 89.30 -0.30
CA GLU A 110 57.03 88.88 -0.01
C GLU A 110 56.33 88.34 -1.27
N PHE A 111 56.49 89.00 -2.42
CA PHE A 111 55.98 88.51 -3.70
C PHE A 111 56.66 87.21 -4.14
N ALA A 112 57.97 87.09 -3.95
CA ALA A 112 58.71 85.86 -4.25
C ALA A 112 58.26 84.70 -3.36
N ALA A 113 58.05 84.94 -2.07
CA ALA A 113 57.52 83.96 -1.12
C ALA A 113 56.08 83.55 -1.51
N THR A 114 55.23 84.52 -1.83
CA THR A 114 53.84 84.27 -2.27
C THR A 114 53.77 83.49 -3.57
N ALA A 115 54.62 83.82 -4.54
CA ALA A 115 54.73 83.09 -5.81
C ALA A 115 55.23 81.66 -5.58
N THR A 116 56.23 81.47 -4.72
CA THR A 116 56.73 80.14 -4.35
C THR A 116 55.63 79.30 -3.70
N ALA A 117 54.91 79.85 -2.73
CA ALA A 117 53.78 79.18 -2.08
C ALA A 117 52.62 78.88 -3.06
N ALA A 118 52.38 79.74 -4.05
CA ALA A 118 51.41 79.49 -5.11
C ALA A 118 51.85 78.33 -6.03
N CYS A 119 53.13 78.29 -6.42
CA CYS A 119 53.69 77.20 -7.21
C CYS A 119 53.67 75.86 -6.46
N GLU A 120 53.98 75.86 -5.16
CA GLU A 120 53.90 74.65 -4.32
C GLU A 120 52.46 74.13 -4.20
N ARG A 121 51.48 75.03 -4.01
CA ARG A 121 50.06 74.65 -4.03
C ARG A 121 49.62 74.09 -5.38
N ALA A 122 50.07 74.68 -6.49
CA ALA A 122 49.77 74.17 -7.83
C ALA A 122 50.34 72.75 -8.02
N ARG A 123 51.60 72.52 -7.63
CA ARG A 123 52.21 71.18 -7.68
C ARG A 123 51.50 70.16 -6.80
N ALA A 124 51.05 70.56 -5.61
CA ALA A 124 50.29 69.69 -4.72
C ALA A 124 48.93 69.30 -5.33
N LEU A 125 48.23 70.26 -5.95
CA LEU A 125 46.97 70.00 -6.65
C LEU A 125 47.15 69.12 -7.90
N GLU A 126 48.24 69.30 -8.65
CA GLU A 126 48.60 68.44 -9.78
C GLU A 126 48.95 67.01 -9.32
N ALA A 127 49.65 66.87 -8.20
CA ALA A 127 49.96 65.56 -7.63
C ALA A 127 48.67 64.86 -7.14
N GLU A 128 47.76 65.60 -6.49
CA GLU A 128 46.48 65.07 -6.04
C GLU A 128 45.57 64.69 -7.22
N SER A 129 45.50 65.51 -8.27
CA SER A 129 44.72 65.19 -9.48
C SER A 129 45.28 63.96 -10.19
N ALA A 130 46.61 63.86 -10.34
CA ALA A 130 47.26 62.70 -10.91
C ALA A 130 47.00 61.42 -10.09
N GLU A 131 46.97 61.52 -8.75
CA GLU A 131 46.64 60.36 -7.91
C GLU A 131 45.16 59.98 -8.01
N ARG A 132 44.24 60.96 -8.07
CA ARG A 132 42.82 60.70 -8.35
C ARG A 132 42.63 60.04 -9.72
N ASP A 133 43.38 60.46 -10.74
CA ASP A 133 43.35 59.85 -12.07
C ASP A 133 43.86 58.41 -12.05
N ARG A 134 44.98 58.15 -11.36
CA ARG A 134 45.48 56.78 -11.17
C ARG A 134 44.47 55.91 -10.42
N ARG A 135 43.82 56.45 -9.40
CA ARG A 135 42.77 55.75 -8.66
C ARG A 135 41.59 55.41 -9.55
N ARG A 136 41.06 56.38 -10.31
CA ARG A 136 39.97 56.14 -11.29
C ARG A 136 40.38 55.11 -12.34
N ALA A 137 41.61 55.15 -12.84
CA ALA A 137 42.10 54.16 -13.79
C ALA A 137 42.16 52.75 -13.18
N ARG A 138 42.59 52.61 -11.91
CA ARG A 138 42.57 51.33 -11.18
C ARG A 138 41.14 50.83 -10.94
N GLU A 139 40.23 51.70 -10.53
CA GLU A 139 38.80 51.39 -10.34
C GLU A 139 38.18 50.91 -11.65
N HIS A 140 38.38 51.65 -12.76
CA HIS A 140 37.91 51.23 -14.08
C HIS A 140 38.52 49.90 -14.56
N ALA A 141 39.80 49.66 -14.29
CA ALA A 141 40.43 48.38 -14.64
C ALA A 141 39.83 47.21 -13.83
N ALA A 142 39.57 47.44 -12.53
CA ALA A 142 38.91 46.46 -11.67
C ALA A 142 37.46 46.18 -12.13
N ASP A 143 36.69 47.22 -12.46
CA ASP A 143 35.33 47.09 -12.99
C ASP A 143 35.31 46.32 -14.32
N GLN A 144 36.24 46.61 -15.23
CA GLN A 144 36.37 45.87 -16.48
C GLN A 144 36.72 44.40 -16.24
N GLN A 145 37.57 44.11 -15.27
CA GLN A 145 37.90 42.73 -14.89
C GLN A 145 36.67 42.02 -14.30
N ALA A 146 35.93 42.67 -13.40
CA ALA A 146 34.71 42.13 -12.82
C ALA A 146 33.65 41.83 -13.90
N LEU A 147 33.46 42.74 -14.86
CA LEU A 147 32.57 42.53 -16.00
C LEU A 147 33.02 41.36 -16.90
N ARG A 148 34.32 41.20 -17.13
CA ARG A 148 34.85 40.05 -17.88
C ARG A 148 34.61 38.73 -17.14
N GLN A 149 34.81 38.71 -15.82
CA GLN A 149 34.54 37.55 -14.98
C GLN A 149 33.05 37.19 -15.00
N ALA A 150 32.17 38.16 -14.77
CA ALA A 150 30.71 37.96 -14.83
C ALA A 150 30.24 37.44 -16.20
N ARG A 151 30.81 37.95 -17.30
CA ARG A 151 30.53 37.44 -18.65
C ARG A 151 31.04 36.02 -18.86
N ALA A 152 32.23 35.69 -18.36
CA ALA A 152 32.79 34.34 -18.45
C ALA A 152 31.95 33.34 -17.64
N GLU A 153 31.50 33.72 -16.44
CA GLU A 153 30.59 32.93 -15.61
C GLU A 153 29.24 32.74 -16.30
N THR A 154 28.66 33.80 -16.86
CA THR A 154 27.40 33.70 -17.62
C THR A 154 27.56 32.76 -18.82
N ALA A 155 28.66 32.87 -19.57
CA ALA A 155 28.93 31.98 -20.70
C ALA A 155 29.10 30.52 -20.26
N ARG A 156 29.76 30.28 -19.12
CA ARG A 156 29.90 28.95 -18.54
C ARG A 156 28.56 28.37 -18.13
N VAL A 157 27.74 29.13 -17.40
CA VAL A 157 26.38 28.70 -17.00
C VAL A 157 25.54 28.37 -18.23
N LEU A 158 25.59 29.18 -19.29
CA LEU A 158 24.87 28.91 -20.54
C LEU A 158 25.36 27.64 -21.25
N ALA A 159 26.66 27.34 -21.19
CA ALA A 159 27.22 26.11 -21.76
C ALA A 159 26.81 24.88 -20.93
N ASP A 160 26.88 24.97 -19.61
CA ASP A 160 26.49 23.91 -18.69
C ASP A 160 24.99 23.60 -18.83
N THR A 161 24.12 24.63 -18.88
CA THR A 161 22.68 24.43 -19.08
C THR A 161 22.35 23.88 -20.47
N ALA A 162 23.09 24.26 -21.51
CA ALA A 162 22.90 23.68 -22.85
C ALA A 162 23.25 22.19 -22.85
N ALA A 163 24.33 21.79 -22.17
CA ALA A 163 24.72 20.39 -22.02
C ALA A 163 23.71 19.59 -21.20
N GLU A 164 23.18 20.15 -20.11
CA GLU A 164 22.11 19.53 -19.32
C GLU A 164 20.82 19.34 -20.14
N ILE A 165 20.44 20.31 -20.96
CA ILE A 165 19.27 20.19 -21.86
C ILE A 165 19.50 19.11 -22.92
N GLU A 166 20.70 19.03 -23.49
CA GLU A 166 21.03 17.99 -24.47
C GLU A 166 21.00 16.59 -23.84
N GLN A 167 21.57 16.45 -22.63
CA GLN A 167 21.51 15.21 -21.86
C GLN A 167 20.07 14.82 -21.54
N ALA A 168 19.25 15.75 -21.04
CA ALA A 168 17.84 15.49 -20.74
C ALA A 168 17.04 15.08 -21.98
N ARG A 169 17.37 15.64 -23.16
CA ARG A 169 16.76 15.22 -24.44
C ARG A 169 17.20 13.82 -24.84
N ALA A 170 18.48 13.48 -24.67
CA ALA A 170 18.99 12.15 -24.93
C ALA A 170 18.31 11.10 -24.03
N ASP A 171 18.23 11.38 -22.73
CA ASP A 171 17.58 10.51 -21.74
C ASP A 171 16.09 10.33 -22.07
N ALA A 172 15.36 11.42 -22.34
CA ALA A 172 13.96 11.34 -22.74
C ALA A 172 13.77 10.54 -24.04
N SER A 173 14.68 10.67 -25.02
CA SER A 173 14.62 9.87 -26.25
C SER A 173 14.84 8.38 -26.01
N ALA A 174 15.73 8.03 -25.07
CA ALA A 174 15.99 6.66 -24.67
C ALA A 174 14.80 6.06 -23.91
N GLU A 175 14.17 6.82 -23.02
CA GLU A 175 12.95 6.41 -22.32
C GLU A 175 11.79 6.17 -23.29
N VAL A 176 11.60 7.06 -24.27
CA VAL A 176 10.56 6.88 -25.31
C VAL A 176 10.84 5.63 -26.16
N ALA A 177 12.09 5.37 -26.53
CA ALA A 177 12.46 4.16 -27.26
C ALA A 177 12.18 2.89 -26.44
N ALA A 178 12.55 2.88 -25.16
CA ALA A 178 12.28 1.77 -24.25
C ALA A 178 10.76 1.55 -24.06
N ALA A 179 9.99 2.62 -23.92
CA ALA A 179 8.52 2.53 -23.82
C ALA A 179 7.90 1.93 -25.09
N HIS A 180 8.40 2.30 -26.28
CA HIS A 180 7.95 1.71 -27.54
C HIS A 180 8.32 0.22 -27.67
N GLU A 181 9.48 -0.20 -27.16
CA GLU A 181 9.86 -1.62 -27.11
C GLU A 181 8.96 -2.42 -26.16
N CYS A 182 8.70 -1.89 -24.96
CA CYS A 182 7.76 -2.50 -24.02
C CYS A 182 6.35 -2.62 -24.62
N ALA A 183 5.88 -1.59 -25.33
CA ALA A 183 4.59 -1.62 -26.00
C ALA A 183 4.52 -2.70 -27.09
N ARG A 184 5.55 -2.80 -27.94
CA ARG A 184 5.65 -3.86 -28.98
C ARG A 184 5.66 -5.25 -28.37
N ALA A 185 6.46 -5.48 -27.31
CA ALA A 185 6.49 -6.77 -26.63
C ALA A 185 5.14 -7.15 -26.00
N ALA A 186 4.41 -6.15 -25.46
CA ALA A 186 3.08 -6.36 -24.92
C ALA A 186 2.05 -6.71 -26.02
N GLU A 187 2.12 -6.04 -27.18
CA GLU A 187 1.29 -6.35 -28.35
C GLU A 187 1.58 -7.77 -28.87
N GLU A 188 2.84 -8.14 -29.06
CA GLU A 188 3.24 -9.49 -29.47
C GLU A 188 2.72 -10.57 -28.51
N ARG A 189 2.80 -10.32 -27.19
CA ARG A 189 2.25 -11.25 -26.20
C ARG A 189 0.72 -11.31 -26.26
N ALA A 190 0.05 -10.20 -26.51
CA ALA A 190 -1.41 -10.17 -26.66
C ALA A 190 -1.86 -10.95 -27.91
N GLU A 191 -1.15 -10.81 -29.04
CA GLU A 191 -1.37 -11.59 -30.25
C GLU A 191 -1.13 -13.09 -30.00
N GLN A 192 -0.03 -13.43 -29.33
CA GLN A 192 0.25 -14.81 -28.95
C GLN A 192 -0.88 -15.38 -28.09
N ARG A 193 -1.36 -14.66 -27.07
CA ARG A 193 -2.50 -15.05 -26.23
C ARG A 193 -3.81 -15.18 -27.00
N ALA A 194 -4.01 -14.40 -28.06
CA ALA A 194 -5.18 -14.53 -28.93
C ALA A 194 -5.08 -15.79 -29.80
N SER A 195 -3.88 -16.12 -30.29
CA SER A 195 -3.62 -17.35 -31.04
C SER A 195 -3.79 -18.60 -30.16
N GLU A 196 -3.24 -18.59 -28.93
CA GLU A 196 -3.41 -19.64 -27.93
C GLU A 196 -4.90 -19.88 -27.64
N ARG A 197 -5.66 -18.83 -27.34
CA ARG A 197 -7.11 -18.94 -27.06
C ARG A 197 -7.90 -19.45 -28.26
N THR A 198 -7.52 -19.08 -29.48
CA THR A 198 -8.17 -19.61 -30.70
C THR A 198 -7.88 -21.10 -30.86
N ALA A 199 -6.64 -21.53 -30.61
CA ALA A 199 -6.26 -22.94 -30.65
C ALA A 199 -6.96 -23.76 -29.55
N GLU A 200 -7.01 -23.24 -28.32
CA GLU A 200 -7.74 -23.86 -27.20
C GLU A 200 -9.24 -24.01 -27.51
N ARG A 201 -9.87 -22.96 -28.07
CA ARG A 201 -11.28 -23.03 -28.51
C ARG A 201 -11.48 -24.09 -29.58
N GLY A 202 -10.61 -24.13 -30.60
CA GLY A 202 -10.68 -25.16 -31.64
C GLY A 202 -10.53 -26.57 -31.10
N ALA A 203 -9.61 -26.79 -30.15
CA ALA A 203 -9.43 -28.09 -29.49
C ALA A 203 -10.64 -28.47 -28.62
N ALA A 204 -11.20 -27.51 -27.87
CA ALA A 204 -12.41 -27.72 -27.07
C ALA A 204 -13.63 -28.03 -27.95
N GLU A 205 -13.83 -27.29 -29.04
CA GLU A 205 -14.90 -27.54 -30.01
C GLU A 205 -14.76 -28.92 -30.65
N ALA A 206 -13.55 -29.32 -31.07
CA ALA A 206 -13.29 -30.66 -31.58
C ALA A 206 -13.63 -31.74 -30.54
N LYS A 207 -13.29 -31.52 -29.26
CA LYS A 207 -13.63 -32.47 -28.19
C LYS A 207 -15.14 -32.57 -27.95
N VAL A 208 -15.86 -31.45 -28.01
CA VAL A 208 -17.32 -31.43 -27.91
C VAL A 208 -17.97 -32.16 -29.07
N GLN A 209 -17.44 -32.01 -30.29
CA GLN A 209 -17.90 -32.76 -31.47
C GLN A 209 -17.63 -34.26 -31.33
N GLU A 210 -16.46 -34.65 -30.84
CA GLU A 210 -16.12 -36.05 -30.55
C GLU A 210 -17.10 -36.66 -29.53
N LEU A 211 -17.38 -35.95 -28.44
CA LEU A 211 -18.33 -36.40 -27.42
C LEU A 211 -19.76 -36.50 -27.98
N HIS A 212 -20.19 -35.57 -28.84
CA HIS A 212 -21.48 -35.68 -29.53
C HIS A 212 -21.53 -36.92 -30.43
N ALA A 213 -20.48 -37.19 -31.20
CA ALA A 213 -20.42 -38.39 -32.04
C ALA A 213 -20.46 -39.67 -31.19
N GLN A 214 -19.75 -39.72 -30.06
CA GLN A 214 -19.80 -40.83 -29.12
C GLN A 214 -21.19 -41.02 -28.50
N LEU A 215 -21.87 -39.93 -28.13
CA LEU A 215 -23.23 -39.98 -27.60
C LEU A 215 -24.23 -40.50 -28.64
N GLU A 216 -24.13 -40.06 -29.89
CA GLU A 216 -24.96 -40.57 -30.99
C GLU A 216 -24.70 -42.06 -31.24
N GLN A 217 -23.44 -42.51 -31.18
CA GLN A 217 -23.11 -43.92 -31.27
C GLN A 217 -23.74 -44.73 -30.13
N VAL A 218 -23.60 -44.27 -28.87
CA VAL A 218 -24.22 -44.93 -27.71
C VAL A 218 -25.75 -44.96 -27.83
N ARG A 219 -26.38 -43.90 -28.35
CA ARG A 219 -27.82 -43.87 -28.61
C ARG A 219 -28.23 -44.89 -29.66
N ALA A 220 -27.47 -45.02 -30.75
CA ALA A 220 -27.71 -46.02 -31.78
C ALA A 220 -27.56 -47.45 -31.24
N ASP A 221 -26.49 -47.71 -30.48
CA ASP A 221 -26.24 -49.01 -29.86
C ASP A 221 -27.33 -49.37 -28.83
N ALA A 222 -27.74 -48.42 -27.99
CA ALA A 222 -28.83 -48.61 -27.05
C ALA A 222 -30.17 -48.87 -27.75
N ALA A 223 -30.46 -48.16 -28.84
CA ALA A 223 -31.66 -48.41 -29.65
C ALA A 223 -31.64 -49.81 -30.27
N ALA A 224 -30.48 -50.26 -30.77
CA ALA A 224 -30.30 -51.61 -31.29
C ALA A 224 -30.51 -52.68 -30.21
N GLU A 225 -29.96 -52.49 -29.00
CA GLU A 225 -30.16 -53.40 -27.88
C GLU A 225 -31.62 -53.44 -27.41
N VAL A 226 -32.32 -52.30 -27.39
CA VAL A 226 -33.76 -52.26 -27.06
C VAL A 226 -34.57 -53.04 -28.09
N VAL A 227 -34.26 -52.92 -29.39
CA VAL A 227 -34.90 -53.71 -30.44
C VAL A 227 -34.59 -55.20 -30.25
N ALA A 228 -33.33 -55.57 -30.01
CA ALA A 228 -32.94 -56.95 -29.76
C ALA A 228 -33.63 -57.54 -28.52
N ALA A 229 -33.74 -56.79 -27.43
CA ALA A 229 -34.43 -57.21 -26.22
C ALA A 229 -35.94 -57.41 -26.46
N ARG A 230 -36.58 -56.53 -27.24
CA ARG A 230 -37.99 -56.70 -27.64
C ARG A 230 -38.22 -57.95 -28.46
N GLU A 231 -37.34 -58.25 -29.41
CA GLU A 231 -37.43 -59.48 -30.20
C GLU A 231 -37.20 -60.74 -29.34
N ARG A 232 -36.24 -60.72 -28.41
CA ARG A 232 -36.06 -61.80 -27.43
C ARG A 232 -37.31 -62.01 -26.57
N ALA A 233 -37.95 -60.92 -26.13
CA ALA A 233 -39.19 -60.98 -25.35
C ALA A 233 -40.36 -61.58 -26.16
N ARG A 234 -40.53 -61.15 -27.42
CA ARG A 234 -41.53 -61.72 -28.34
C ARG A 234 -41.29 -63.21 -28.60
N ALA A 235 -40.04 -63.62 -28.80
CA ALA A 235 -39.69 -65.03 -28.98
C ALA A 235 -39.99 -65.86 -27.73
N ALA A 236 -39.72 -65.31 -26.54
CA ALA A 236 -40.05 -65.97 -25.27
C ALA A 236 -41.57 -66.09 -25.06
N GLU A 237 -42.33 -65.04 -25.38
CA GLU A 237 -43.79 -65.04 -25.32
C GLU A 237 -44.40 -66.07 -26.29
N ALA A 238 -43.94 -66.10 -27.55
CA ALA A 238 -44.35 -67.10 -28.53
C ALA A 238 -44.05 -68.53 -28.05
N ARG A 239 -42.90 -68.78 -27.40
CA ARG A 239 -42.58 -70.09 -26.83
C ARG A 239 -43.46 -70.42 -25.61
N ALA A 240 -43.81 -69.43 -24.80
CA ALA A 240 -44.72 -69.60 -23.67
C ALA A 240 -46.14 -69.95 -24.14
N GLU A 241 -46.65 -69.28 -25.17
CA GLU A 241 -47.91 -69.61 -25.83
C GLU A 241 -47.88 -71.02 -26.43
N GLN A 242 -46.81 -71.37 -27.16
CA GLN A 242 -46.64 -72.71 -27.69
C GLN A 242 -46.68 -73.76 -26.56
N ARG A 243 -45.96 -73.54 -25.46
CA ARG A 243 -45.99 -74.41 -24.27
C ARG A 243 -47.35 -74.46 -23.57
N ALA A 244 -48.16 -73.42 -23.67
CA ALA A 244 -49.53 -73.42 -23.16
C ALA A 244 -50.43 -74.28 -24.06
N THR A 245 -50.31 -74.15 -25.38
CA THR A 245 -51.05 -74.98 -26.34
C THR A 245 -50.67 -76.45 -26.25
N GLU A 246 -49.36 -76.77 -26.14
CA GLU A 246 -48.85 -78.12 -25.87
C GLU A 246 -49.49 -78.70 -24.60
N ARG A 247 -49.50 -77.94 -23.49
CA ARG A 247 -50.12 -78.39 -22.22
C ARG A 247 -51.63 -78.59 -22.31
N VAL A 248 -52.35 -77.80 -23.10
CA VAL A 248 -53.78 -78.01 -23.34
C VAL A 248 -54.02 -79.28 -24.14
N ALA A 249 -53.20 -79.54 -25.17
CA ALA A 249 -53.28 -80.77 -25.96
C ALA A 249 -52.92 -82.01 -25.13
N GLU A 250 -51.87 -81.94 -24.30
CA GLU A 250 -51.51 -83.02 -23.36
C GLU A 250 -52.63 -83.30 -22.36
N ARG A 251 -53.28 -82.26 -21.81
CA ARG A 251 -54.45 -82.42 -20.93
C ARG A 251 -55.61 -83.09 -21.62
N ALA A 252 -55.93 -82.71 -22.86
CA ALA A 252 -57.00 -83.32 -23.63
C ALA A 252 -56.73 -84.82 -23.88
N VAL A 253 -55.49 -85.18 -24.23
CA VAL A 253 -55.08 -86.59 -24.38
C VAL A 253 -55.18 -87.34 -23.06
N ALA A 254 -54.70 -86.74 -21.96
CA ALA A 254 -54.76 -87.32 -20.63
C ALA A 254 -56.23 -87.55 -20.18
N GLU A 255 -57.11 -86.58 -20.40
CA GLU A 255 -58.54 -86.67 -20.13
C GLU A 255 -59.22 -87.76 -20.98
N GLU A 256 -58.84 -87.91 -22.25
CA GLU A 256 -59.33 -89.00 -23.10
C GLU A 256 -58.89 -90.37 -22.59
N THR A 257 -57.62 -90.53 -22.20
CA THR A 257 -57.14 -91.77 -21.57
C THR A 257 -57.84 -92.06 -20.24
N LEU A 258 -58.11 -91.04 -19.41
CA LEU A 258 -58.88 -91.19 -18.18
C LEU A 258 -60.33 -91.61 -18.49
N GLY A 259 -60.94 -91.04 -19.53
CA GLY A 259 -62.26 -91.44 -20.00
C GLY A 259 -62.31 -92.90 -20.43
N ARG A 260 -61.33 -93.36 -21.21
CA ARG A 260 -61.20 -94.77 -21.62
C ARG A 260 -61.01 -95.70 -20.43
N LEU A 261 -60.09 -95.37 -19.52
CA LEU A 261 -59.88 -96.14 -18.28
C LEU A 261 -61.14 -96.19 -17.42
N HIS A 262 -61.91 -95.10 -17.34
CA HIS A 262 -63.17 -95.09 -16.61
C HIS A 262 -64.21 -95.99 -17.26
N SER A 263 -64.34 -95.96 -18.59
CA SER A 263 -65.21 -96.90 -19.33
C SER A 263 -64.78 -98.35 -19.17
N GLU A 264 -63.48 -98.65 -19.20
CA GLU A 264 -62.94 -100.00 -18.95
C GLU A 264 -63.23 -100.46 -17.51
N VAL A 265 -63.07 -99.58 -16.51
CA VAL A 265 -63.41 -99.88 -15.11
C VAL A 265 -64.90 -100.14 -14.93
N GLU A 266 -65.76 -99.34 -15.57
CA GLU A 266 -67.21 -99.56 -15.55
C GLU A 266 -67.59 -100.86 -16.27
N GLN A 267 -66.92 -101.21 -17.36
CA GLN A 267 -67.11 -102.48 -18.05
C GLN A 267 -66.67 -103.67 -17.20
N VAL A 268 -65.51 -103.57 -16.53
CA VAL A 268 -65.06 -104.57 -15.55
C VAL A 268 -66.05 -104.69 -14.39
N ARG A 269 -66.66 -103.58 -13.93
CA ARG A 269 -67.70 -103.62 -12.91
C ARG A 269 -68.97 -104.32 -13.39
N THR A 270 -69.40 -104.11 -14.63
CA THR A 270 -70.56 -104.81 -15.20
C THR A 270 -70.28 -106.29 -15.44
N ASP A 271 -69.09 -106.63 -15.91
CA ASP A 271 -68.68 -108.02 -16.14
C ASP A 271 -68.51 -108.76 -14.82
N ALA A 272 -67.90 -108.12 -13.81
CA ALA A 272 -67.82 -108.65 -12.45
C ALA A 272 -69.21 -108.79 -11.81
N ALA A 273 -70.14 -107.86 -12.04
CA ALA A 273 -71.52 -107.99 -11.56
C ALA A 273 -72.25 -109.17 -12.24
N ALA A 274 -71.99 -109.41 -13.52
CA ALA A 274 -72.53 -110.55 -14.27
C ALA A 274 -71.90 -111.89 -13.81
N GLU A 275 -70.59 -111.93 -13.56
CA GLU A 275 -69.90 -113.09 -13.00
C GLU A 275 -70.34 -113.38 -11.56
N VAL A 276 -70.52 -112.36 -10.72
CA VAL A 276 -71.07 -112.52 -9.38
C VAL A 276 -72.51 -113.04 -9.44
N ALA A 277 -73.34 -112.56 -10.38
CA ALA A 277 -74.69 -113.10 -10.57
C ALA A 277 -74.68 -114.56 -11.04
N ALA A 278 -73.75 -114.94 -11.92
CA ALA A 278 -73.55 -116.32 -12.38
C ALA A 278 -73.04 -117.23 -11.24
N ALA A 279 -72.04 -116.78 -10.48
CA ALA A 279 -71.52 -117.48 -9.30
C ALA A 279 -72.57 -117.62 -8.20
N HIS A 280 -73.42 -116.60 -7.99
CA HIS A 280 -74.51 -116.63 -7.03
C HIS A 280 -75.66 -117.57 -7.47
N ALA A 281 -75.86 -117.79 -8.78
CA ALA A 281 -76.78 -118.79 -9.29
C ALA A 281 -76.24 -120.22 -9.07
N THR A 282 -74.94 -120.44 -9.30
CA THR A 282 -74.26 -121.73 -9.04
C THR A 282 -74.23 -122.05 -7.53
N ALA A 283 -73.85 -121.08 -6.69
CA ALA A 283 -73.83 -121.21 -5.23
C ALA A 283 -75.24 -121.45 -4.65
N LYS A 284 -76.29 -120.86 -5.24
CA LYS A 284 -77.68 -121.12 -4.80
C LYS A 284 -78.14 -122.55 -5.12
N GLY A 285 -77.59 -123.19 -6.16
CA GLY A 285 -77.81 -124.61 -6.45
C GLY A 285 -77.06 -125.54 -5.48
N GLU A 286 -75.83 -125.19 -5.10
CA GLU A 286 -75.03 -125.95 -4.14
C GLU A 286 -75.54 -125.81 -2.69
N VAL A 287 -76.04 -124.63 -2.30
CA VAL A 287 -76.62 -124.38 -0.96
C VAL A 287 -77.93 -125.14 -0.73
N THR A 288 -78.74 -125.40 -1.76
CA THR A 288 -79.90 -126.30 -1.65
C THR A 288 -79.54 -127.77 -1.46
N ALA A 289 -78.38 -128.21 -1.96
CA ALA A 289 -77.89 -129.57 -1.76
C ALA A 289 -77.23 -129.76 -0.38
N ILE A 290 -76.56 -128.71 0.14
CA ILE A 290 -75.91 -128.73 1.46
C ILE A 290 -76.91 -128.54 2.61
N ARG A 291 -77.99 -127.74 2.44
CA ARG A 291 -79.04 -127.58 3.46
C ARG A 291 -79.82 -128.87 3.75
N ALA A 292 -80.04 -129.72 2.74
CA ALA A 292 -80.66 -131.02 2.94
C ALA A 292 -79.77 -132.02 3.71
N HIS A 293 -78.46 -131.75 3.81
CA HIS A 293 -77.49 -132.56 4.55
C HIS A 293 -77.22 -132.01 5.97
N ALA A 294 -77.19 -130.68 6.13
CA ALA A 294 -76.94 -130.01 7.40
C ALA A 294 -78.14 -130.03 8.38
N ASP A 295 -79.38 -130.09 7.90
CA ASP A 295 -80.57 -130.19 8.77
C ASP A 295 -80.67 -131.55 9.50
N ALA A 296 -79.89 -132.55 9.09
CA ALA A 296 -79.76 -133.85 9.77
C ALA A 296 -78.69 -133.86 10.89
N GLU A 297 -77.66 -133.00 10.81
CA GLU A 297 -76.56 -132.93 11.80
C GLU A 297 -76.81 -131.87 12.90
N ILE A 298 -77.64 -130.85 12.63
CA ILE A 298 -77.93 -129.76 13.58
C ILE A 298 -78.79 -130.21 14.78
N VAL A 299 -79.59 -131.26 14.65
CA VAL A 299 -80.38 -131.83 15.77
C VAL A 299 -79.48 -132.57 16.77
N GLU A 300 -78.31 -133.06 16.35
CA GLU A 300 -77.40 -133.85 17.19
C GLU A 300 -76.40 -132.95 17.96
N ALA A 301 -76.07 -131.77 17.42
CA ALA A 301 -75.14 -130.81 18.05
C ALA A 301 -75.79 -129.86 19.09
N GLN A 302 -77.11 -129.66 19.05
CA GLN A 302 -77.82 -128.72 19.95
C GLN A 302 -78.07 -129.25 21.37
N LEU A 303 -77.83 -130.54 21.65
CA LEU A 303 -77.92 -131.11 23.01
C LEU A 303 -76.61 -130.99 23.82
N GLY A 304 -75.48 -130.67 23.19
CA GLY A 304 -74.17 -130.57 23.86
C GLY A 304 -73.76 -129.16 24.33
N ALA A 305 -74.25 -128.10 23.68
CA ALA A 305 -73.74 -126.74 23.88
C ALA A 305 -74.40 -125.95 25.04
N GLN A 306 -75.44 -126.48 25.70
CA GLN A 306 -76.15 -125.76 26.77
C GLN A 306 -75.50 -125.93 28.17
N VAL A 307 -74.49 -126.80 28.32
CA VAL A 307 -73.82 -127.07 29.61
C VAL A 307 -72.57 -126.20 29.83
N GLU A 308 -71.94 -125.69 28.78
CA GLU A 308 -70.69 -124.91 28.88
C GLU A 308 -70.92 -123.38 29.02
N VAL A 309 -72.12 -122.88 28.73
CA VAL A 309 -72.43 -121.44 28.80
C VAL A 309 -72.66 -120.95 30.24
N ASP A 310 -73.12 -121.82 31.15
CA ASP A 310 -73.38 -121.44 32.55
C ASP A 310 -72.10 -121.33 33.41
N ALA A 311 -70.99 -121.94 32.96
CA ALA A 311 -69.70 -121.91 33.68
C ALA A 311 -68.88 -120.63 33.41
N ALA A 312 -69.07 -119.98 32.25
CA ALA A 312 -68.27 -118.83 31.83
C ALA A 312 -68.74 -117.48 32.44
N GLN A 313 -69.99 -117.38 32.89
CA GLN A 313 -70.54 -116.12 33.42
C GLN A 313 -70.08 -115.78 34.85
N GLY A 314 -69.52 -116.74 35.59
CA GLY A 314 -69.02 -116.51 36.96
C GLY A 314 -67.64 -115.84 37.07
N GLN A 315 -66.81 -115.92 36.02
CA GLN A 315 -65.42 -115.44 36.06
C GLN A 315 -65.25 -113.95 35.70
N ILE A 316 -66.26 -113.34 35.08
CA ILE A 316 -66.20 -111.95 34.57
C ILE A 316 -66.39 -110.91 35.70
N ILE A 317 -67.06 -111.26 36.80
CA ILE A 317 -67.37 -110.32 37.90
C ILE A 317 -66.16 -110.04 38.82
N VAL A 318 -65.17 -110.94 38.86
CA VAL A 318 -63.97 -110.79 39.70
C VAL A 318 -62.91 -109.88 39.06
N ALA A 319 -62.81 -109.87 37.72
CA ALA A 319 -61.84 -109.06 36.99
C ALA A 319 -62.15 -107.55 37.01
N GLN A 320 -63.43 -107.18 37.17
CA GLN A 320 -63.88 -105.78 37.04
C GLN A 320 -63.62 -104.92 38.29
N ARG A 321 -63.33 -105.53 39.45
CA ARG A 321 -63.03 -104.81 40.71
C ARG A 321 -61.54 -104.45 40.87
N ALA A 322 -60.63 -105.15 40.20
CA ALA A 322 -59.19 -104.88 40.29
C ALA A 322 -58.78 -103.62 39.49
N ALA A 323 -59.46 -103.33 38.38
CA ALA A 323 -59.12 -102.23 37.48
C ALA A 323 -59.51 -100.82 38.01
N GLN A 324 -60.37 -100.71 39.02
CA GLN A 324 -60.80 -99.40 39.56
C GLN A 324 -59.85 -98.80 40.62
N VAL A 325 -58.93 -99.60 41.17
CA VAL A 325 -57.97 -99.14 42.20
C VAL A 325 -56.74 -98.48 41.55
N GLU A 326 -56.25 -98.98 40.42
CA GLU A 326 -55.07 -98.40 39.72
C GLU A 326 -55.33 -97.02 39.09
N ILE A 327 -56.59 -96.72 38.71
CA ILE A 327 -56.96 -95.44 38.09
C ILE A 327 -56.98 -94.28 39.12
N ALA A 328 -57.13 -94.58 40.42
CA ALA A 328 -57.19 -93.57 41.48
C ALA A 328 -55.80 -93.09 41.94
N ASP A 329 -54.76 -93.92 41.81
CA ASP A 329 -53.39 -93.57 42.22
C ASP A 329 -52.63 -92.80 41.12
N ALA A 330 -52.93 -93.05 39.84
CA ALA A 330 -52.37 -92.29 38.72
C ALA A 330 -52.81 -90.81 38.69
N ARG A 331 -54.01 -90.48 39.20
CA ARG A 331 -54.52 -89.09 39.26
C ARG A 331 -53.95 -88.27 40.42
N ARG A 332 -53.44 -88.92 41.47
CA ARG A 332 -52.86 -88.25 42.65
C ARG A 332 -51.42 -87.79 42.40
N ALA A 333 -50.68 -88.48 41.53
CA ALA A 333 -49.32 -88.13 41.13
C ALA A 333 -49.27 -86.90 40.19
N ALA A 334 -50.23 -86.77 39.28
CA ALA A 334 -50.26 -85.68 38.29
C ALA A 334 -50.62 -84.30 38.87
N GLN A 335 -51.27 -84.24 40.04
CA GLN A 335 -51.66 -82.96 40.68
C GLN A 335 -50.53 -82.36 41.54
N ALA A 336 -49.62 -83.18 42.06
CA ALA A 336 -48.46 -82.72 42.85
C ALA A 336 -47.38 -82.03 41.98
N ASP A 337 -47.25 -82.42 40.71
CA ASP A 337 -46.30 -81.81 39.76
C ASP A 337 -46.75 -80.42 39.28
N ILE A 338 -48.06 -80.14 39.28
CA ILE A 338 -48.62 -78.84 38.86
C ILE A 338 -48.43 -77.77 39.94
N ASP A 339 -48.56 -78.13 41.22
CA ASP A 339 -48.39 -77.21 42.34
C ASP A 339 -46.91 -76.82 42.59
N GLY A 340 -45.95 -77.66 42.16
CA GLY A 340 -44.51 -77.38 42.22
C GLY A 340 -44.02 -76.42 41.12
N ALA A 341 -44.69 -76.37 39.97
CA ALA A 341 -44.33 -75.49 38.85
C ALA A 341 -44.78 -74.03 39.07
N HIS A 342 -45.80 -73.80 39.89
CA HIS A 342 -46.34 -72.46 40.18
C HIS A 342 -45.50 -71.67 41.19
N SER A 343 -44.84 -72.31 42.17
CA SER A 343 -44.01 -71.61 43.17
C SER A 343 -42.64 -71.17 42.65
N TYR A 344 -42.11 -71.85 41.62
CA TYR A 344 -40.83 -71.50 40.98
C TYR A 344 -40.95 -70.27 40.06
N ALA A 345 -42.14 -69.99 39.50
CA ALA A 345 -42.36 -68.86 38.61
C ALA A 345 -42.52 -67.51 39.34
N GLU A 346 -42.98 -67.50 40.59
CA GLU A 346 -43.17 -66.28 41.39
C GLU A 346 -41.86 -65.75 42.01
N ASP A 347 -40.88 -66.63 42.27
CA ASP A 347 -39.56 -66.23 42.79
C ASP A 347 -38.64 -65.58 41.73
N VAL A 348 -38.81 -65.94 40.45
CA VAL A 348 -38.02 -65.41 39.32
C VAL A 348 -38.43 -63.98 38.93
N VAL A 349 -39.71 -63.61 39.10
CA VAL A 349 -40.22 -62.26 38.76
C VAL A 349 -39.79 -61.20 39.79
N ARG A 350 -39.65 -61.60 41.06
CA ARG A 350 -39.20 -60.73 42.14
C ARG A 350 -37.70 -60.42 42.08
N GLN A 351 -36.89 -61.35 41.56
CA GLN A 351 -35.45 -61.18 41.37
C GLN A 351 -35.11 -60.28 40.17
N ALA A 352 -35.95 -60.29 39.12
CA ALA A 352 -35.77 -59.46 37.92
C ALA A 352 -36.10 -57.96 38.14
N GLN A 353 -36.91 -57.60 39.13
CA GLN A 353 -37.28 -56.20 39.39
C GLN A 353 -36.24 -55.43 40.24
N ASP A 354 -35.45 -56.11 41.07
CA ASP A 354 -34.34 -55.51 41.84
C ASP A 354 -33.05 -55.30 41.01
N GLU A 355 -32.90 -56.03 39.89
CA GLU A 355 -31.74 -55.95 39.00
C GLU A 355 -31.87 -54.83 37.95
N VAL A 356 -33.10 -54.50 37.54
CA VAL A 356 -33.42 -53.37 36.64
C VAL A 356 -33.18 -52.00 37.31
N ALA A 357 -33.31 -51.88 38.64
CA ALA A 357 -32.98 -50.66 39.36
C ALA A 357 -31.46 -50.39 39.45
N ARG A 358 -30.60 -51.41 39.34
CA ARG A 358 -29.12 -51.23 39.33
C ARG A 358 -28.54 -50.99 37.94
N VAL A 359 -29.14 -51.56 36.89
CA VAL A 359 -28.63 -51.42 35.51
C VAL A 359 -29.02 -50.08 34.88
N THR A 360 -30.14 -49.46 35.31
CA THR A 360 -30.57 -48.15 34.78
C THR A 360 -29.71 -46.97 35.29
N ALA A 361 -28.91 -47.16 36.35
CA ALA A 361 -27.95 -46.16 36.85
C ALA A 361 -26.53 -46.32 36.25
N ALA A 362 -26.23 -47.42 35.55
CA ALA A 362 -24.90 -47.71 35.00
C ALA A 362 -24.80 -47.56 33.47
N VAL A 363 -25.92 -47.39 32.76
CA VAL A 363 -25.95 -47.21 31.28
C VAL A 363 -25.89 -45.74 30.86
N GLN A 364 -25.97 -44.77 31.79
CA GLN A 364 -25.79 -43.35 31.49
C GLN A 364 -24.33 -42.87 31.41
N ALA A 365 -23.34 -43.78 31.48
CA ALA A 365 -21.92 -43.40 31.43
C ALA A 365 -21.10 -43.98 30.27
N SER A 366 -21.64 -44.86 29.42
CA SER A 366 -20.89 -45.40 28.25
C SER A 366 -21.82 -46.06 27.21
N GLY A 367 -22.83 -45.33 26.72
CA GLY A 367 -23.61 -45.74 25.55
C GLY A 367 -23.13 -45.01 24.28
N PRO A 368 -23.12 -45.65 23.09
CA PRO A 368 -22.84 -44.94 21.85
C PRO A 368 -23.88 -43.83 21.68
N LEU A 369 -23.43 -42.58 21.53
CA LEU A 369 -24.29 -41.43 21.28
C LEU A 369 -25.05 -41.64 19.97
N MET A 370 -26.33 -41.94 20.08
CA MET A 370 -27.21 -42.11 18.94
C MET A 370 -27.61 -40.72 18.44
N ILE A 371 -27.13 -40.33 17.25
CA ILE A 371 -27.65 -39.16 16.55
C ILE A 371 -29.15 -39.43 16.26
N PRO A 372 -30.08 -38.59 16.73
CA PRO A 372 -31.50 -38.80 16.51
C PRO A 372 -31.80 -38.75 15.01
N VAL A 373 -32.65 -39.67 14.53
CA VAL A 373 -33.12 -39.69 13.14
C VAL A 373 -34.38 -38.83 13.05
N ALA A 374 -34.34 -37.82 12.18
CA ALA A 374 -35.49 -36.95 11.99
C ALA A 374 -36.65 -37.66 11.29
N PRO A 375 -37.91 -37.36 11.67
CA PRO A 375 -39.08 -37.71 10.88
C PRO A 375 -38.95 -37.19 9.44
N VAL A 376 -39.49 -37.93 8.47
CA VAL A 376 -39.37 -37.61 7.02
C VAL A 376 -39.87 -36.19 6.70
N GLN A 377 -40.85 -35.71 7.47
CA GLN A 377 -41.48 -34.40 7.35
C GLN A 377 -40.58 -33.26 7.85
N VAL A 378 -39.74 -33.52 8.86
CA VAL A 378 -38.89 -32.51 9.52
C VAL A 378 -37.55 -32.36 8.78
N ARG A 379 -37.08 -33.43 8.12
CA ARG A 379 -35.78 -33.54 7.47
C ARG A 379 -35.39 -32.39 6.51
N PRO A 380 -36.30 -31.84 5.68
CA PRO A 380 -35.95 -30.73 4.78
C PRO A 380 -35.55 -29.43 5.50
N HIS A 381 -35.92 -29.27 6.78
CA HIS A 381 -35.80 -28.02 7.53
C HIS A 381 -34.66 -28.00 8.56
N ILE A 382 -33.89 -29.09 8.67
CA ILE A 382 -32.89 -29.31 9.73
C ILE A 382 -31.49 -29.61 9.21
N GLY A 383 -31.22 -29.35 7.92
CA GLY A 383 -29.95 -29.68 7.28
C GLY A 383 -28.74 -29.05 7.97
N THR A 384 -28.88 -27.83 8.51
CA THR A 384 -27.83 -27.17 9.30
C THR A 384 -27.53 -27.92 10.60
N LEU A 385 -28.57 -28.40 11.30
CA LEU A 385 -28.44 -29.14 12.56
C LEU A 385 -27.79 -30.51 12.35
N GLU A 386 -28.24 -31.27 11.35
CA GLU A 386 -27.64 -32.58 11.02
C GLU A 386 -26.16 -32.42 10.63
N ALA A 387 -25.82 -31.37 9.88
CA ALA A 387 -24.44 -31.09 9.50
C ALA A 387 -23.55 -30.72 10.70
N VAL A 388 -24.11 -30.02 11.71
CA VAL A 388 -23.38 -29.69 12.96
C VAL A 388 -23.18 -30.94 13.81
N LEU A 389 -24.22 -31.76 13.99
CA LEU A 389 -24.12 -33.02 14.74
C LEU A 389 -23.15 -34.01 14.07
N ASP A 390 -23.15 -34.12 12.74
CA ASP A 390 -22.18 -34.95 12.00
C ASP A 390 -20.75 -34.43 12.20
N THR A 391 -20.55 -33.11 12.17
CA THR A 391 -19.22 -32.51 12.35
C THR A 391 -18.72 -32.72 13.78
N LEU A 392 -19.57 -32.55 14.78
CA LEU A 392 -19.24 -32.85 16.19
C LEU A 392 -18.94 -34.33 16.40
N TYR A 393 -19.73 -35.22 15.81
CA TYR A 393 -19.48 -36.66 15.87
C TYR A 393 -18.12 -37.03 15.27
N ARG A 394 -17.71 -36.39 14.17
CA ARG A 394 -16.37 -36.57 13.60
C ARG A 394 -15.26 -36.07 14.53
N ILE A 395 -15.45 -34.93 15.18
CA ILE A 395 -14.48 -34.42 16.18
C ILE A 395 -14.38 -35.41 17.35
N ASP A 396 -15.52 -35.84 17.91
CA ASP A 396 -15.59 -36.83 19.00
C ASP A 396 -14.87 -38.14 18.61
N TYR A 397 -15.14 -38.68 17.41
CA TYR A 397 -14.48 -39.88 16.90
C TYR A 397 -12.96 -39.71 16.76
N VAL A 398 -12.51 -38.58 16.21
CA VAL A 398 -11.09 -38.30 16.02
C VAL A 398 -10.38 -38.15 17.36
N LEU A 399 -10.97 -37.44 18.32
CA LEU A 399 -10.42 -37.28 19.67
C LEU A 399 -10.44 -38.59 20.46
N GLU A 400 -11.51 -39.39 20.36
CA GLU A 400 -11.61 -40.70 21.00
C GLU A 400 -10.54 -41.67 20.46
N SER A 401 -10.25 -41.60 19.15
CA SER A 401 -9.17 -42.39 18.54
C SER A 401 -7.78 -41.98 19.07
N ALA A 402 -7.56 -40.67 19.27
CA ALA A 402 -6.33 -40.13 19.84
C ALA A 402 -6.18 -40.49 21.33
N VAL A 403 -7.26 -40.39 22.11
CA VAL A 403 -7.32 -40.81 23.51
C VAL A 403 -7.10 -42.32 23.63
N SER A 404 -7.56 -43.13 22.68
CA SER A 404 -7.35 -44.58 22.68
C SER A 404 -5.96 -45.01 22.20
N GLY A 405 -5.14 -44.08 21.68
CA GLY A 405 -3.81 -44.38 21.13
C GLY A 405 -3.84 -45.13 19.79
N ALA A 406 -4.95 -45.04 19.05
CA ALA A 406 -5.09 -45.64 17.73
C ALA A 406 -4.23 -44.90 16.68
N GLN A 407 -3.70 -45.63 15.70
CA GLN A 407 -2.95 -45.07 14.57
C GLN A 407 -3.83 -45.07 13.31
N PRO A 408 -3.74 -44.04 12.44
CA PRO A 408 -2.83 -42.88 12.51
C PRO A 408 -3.25 -41.83 13.56
N GLN A 409 -2.28 -41.08 14.08
CA GLN A 409 -2.54 -39.92 14.95
C GLN A 409 -3.39 -38.88 14.21
N PRO A 410 -4.29 -38.17 14.91
CA PRO A 410 -5.13 -37.14 14.30
C PRO A 410 -4.29 -35.98 13.75
N ASP A 411 -4.64 -35.51 12.56
CA ASP A 411 -4.01 -34.32 11.96
C ASP A 411 -4.58 -33.05 12.62
N PRO A 412 -3.74 -32.20 13.25
CA PRO A 412 -4.20 -30.98 13.91
C PRO A 412 -4.89 -30.00 12.95
N GLU A 413 -4.48 -29.93 11.69
CA GLU A 413 -5.14 -29.06 10.69
C GLU A 413 -6.53 -29.58 10.31
N TYR A 414 -6.71 -30.90 10.29
CA TYR A 414 -8.02 -31.51 10.05
C TYR A 414 -8.99 -31.21 11.21
N VAL A 415 -8.54 -31.36 12.46
CA VAL A 415 -9.37 -31.02 13.63
C VAL A 415 -9.68 -29.53 13.65
N ARG A 416 -8.71 -28.66 13.36
CA ARG A 416 -8.94 -27.21 13.25
C ARG A 416 -9.95 -26.85 12.17
N GLY A 417 -9.94 -27.56 11.04
CA GLY A 417 -10.94 -27.42 9.98
C GLY A 417 -12.36 -27.80 10.44
N LEU A 418 -12.48 -28.89 11.21
CA LEU A 418 -13.76 -29.33 11.77
C LEU A 418 -14.28 -28.36 12.85
N THR A 419 -13.43 -27.91 13.77
CA THR A 419 -13.82 -26.98 14.84
C THR A 419 -14.30 -25.64 14.27
N ARG A 420 -13.62 -25.13 13.24
CA ARG A 420 -14.06 -23.95 12.50
C ARG A 420 -15.40 -24.16 11.80
N ALA A 421 -15.64 -25.33 11.20
CA ALA A 421 -16.91 -25.64 10.56
C ALA A 421 -18.07 -25.70 11.56
N VAL A 422 -17.85 -26.20 12.78
CA VAL A 422 -18.84 -26.14 13.87
C VAL A 422 -19.12 -24.70 14.27
N GLN A 423 -18.08 -23.88 14.51
CA GLN A 423 -18.23 -22.46 14.87
C GLN A 423 -18.98 -21.65 13.80
N GLU A 424 -18.67 -21.85 12.52
CA GLU A 424 -19.36 -21.15 11.42
C GLU A 424 -20.83 -21.54 11.32
N ARG A 425 -21.16 -22.83 11.53
CA ARG A 425 -22.54 -23.36 11.42
C ARG A 425 -23.37 -23.17 12.69
N ALA A 426 -22.74 -23.02 13.85
CA ALA A 426 -23.43 -22.71 15.11
C ALA A 426 -24.03 -21.29 15.10
N LYS A 427 -23.51 -20.39 14.26
CA LYS A 427 -24.03 -19.02 14.08
C LYS A 427 -25.43 -19.08 13.48
N GLY A 428 -26.43 -18.82 14.32
CA GLY A 428 -27.85 -18.82 13.94
C GLY A 428 -28.58 -20.13 14.19
N LEU A 429 -27.89 -21.22 14.57
CA LEU A 429 -28.51 -22.51 14.83
C LEU A 429 -29.50 -22.46 16.02
N SER A 430 -29.18 -21.69 17.06
CA SER A 430 -30.07 -21.51 18.21
C SER A 430 -31.40 -20.85 17.81
N ALA A 431 -31.35 -19.86 16.91
CA ALA A 431 -32.54 -19.23 16.37
C ALA A 431 -33.31 -20.15 15.42
N GLU A 432 -32.61 -20.93 14.58
CA GLU A 432 -33.23 -21.92 13.69
C GLU A 432 -33.95 -23.04 14.44
N LEU A 433 -33.40 -23.48 15.58
CA LEU A 433 -34.01 -24.51 16.43
C LEU A 433 -35.24 -24.01 17.19
N ALA A 434 -35.19 -22.78 17.72
CA ALA A 434 -36.32 -22.17 18.42
C ALA A 434 -37.50 -21.91 17.47
N ASP A 435 -37.22 -21.56 16.22
CA ASP A 435 -38.21 -21.28 15.16
C ASP A 435 -38.71 -22.56 14.45
N LEU A 436 -38.09 -23.73 14.70
CA LEU A 436 -38.40 -24.96 13.95
C LEU A 436 -39.87 -25.41 14.08
N PRO A 437 -40.51 -25.40 15.28
CA PRO A 437 -41.92 -25.80 15.41
C PRO A 437 -42.88 -24.86 14.70
N ASP A 438 -42.55 -23.56 14.65
CA ASP A 438 -43.38 -22.52 14.04
C ASP A 438 -43.41 -22.60 12.49
N ARG A 439 -42.52 -23.43 11.90
CA ARG A 439 -42.48 -23.69 10.44
C ARG A 439 -43.53 -24.69 9.97
N PHE A 440 -44.17 -25.41 10.88
CA PHE A 440 -45.17 -26.42 10.55
C PHE A 440 -46.57 -25.91 10.88
N THR A 441 -47.47 -25.96 9.90
CA THR A 441 -48.88 -25.60 10.08
C THR A 441 -49.69 -26.72 10.74
N ASP A 442 -49.21 -27.96 10.62
CA ASP A 442 -49.87 -29.14 11.16
C ASP A 442 -49.32 -29.46 12.55
N GLN A 443 -50.22 -29.48 13.55
CA GLN A 443 -49.92 -29.78 14.96
C GLN A 443 -49.04 -31.04 15.18
N PRO A 444 -49.29 -32.20 14.54
CA PRO A 444 -48.43 -33.37 14.73
C PRO A 444 -47.01 -33.19 14.20
N ASP A 445 -46.83 -32.41 13.13
CA ASP A 445 -45.50 -32.12 12.57
C ASP A 445 -44.74 -31.10 13.42
N ALA A 446 -45.45 -30.11 13.99
CA ALA A 446 -44.89 -29.19 14.97
C ALA A 446 -44.41 -29.92 16.23
N GLU A 447 -45.20 -30.85 16.78
CA GLU A 447 -44.81 -31.67 17.94
C GLU A 447 -43.64 -32.61 17.62
N ALA A 448 -43.63 -33.23 16.44
CA ALA A 448 -42.53 -34.07 15.99
C ALA A 448 -41.23 -33.28 15.81
N SER A 449 -41.31 -32.05 15.29
CA SER A 449 -40.16 -31.16 15.13
C SER A 449 -39.61 -30.67 16.48
N ALA A 450 -40.47 -30.35 17.45
CA ALA A 450 -40.06 -29.97 18.80
C ALA A 450 -39.41 -31.15 19.54
N SER A 451 -39.97 -32.36 19.39
CA SER A 451 -39.38 -33.58 19.96
C SER A 451 -37.99 -33.86 19.37
N TYR A 452 -37.84 -33.71 18.05
CA TYR A 452 -36.57 -33.86 17.36
C TYR A 452 -35.54 -32.80 17.80
N ALA A 453 -35.93 -31.52 17.87
CA ALA A 453 -35.06 -30.43 18.32
C ALA A 453 -34.52 -30.67 19.74
N ASN A 454 -35.36 -31.14 20.66
CA ASN A 454 -34.96 -31.49 22.02
C ASN A 454 -33.97 -32.68 22.04
N ALA A 455 -34.23 -33.73 21.26
CA ALA A 455 -33.33 -34.88 21.16
C ALA A 455 -31.99 -34.49 20.53
N ALA A 456 -32.01 -33.64 19.51
CA ALA A 456 -30.82 -33.14 18.84
C ALA A 456 -30.00 -32.21 19.74
N GLY A 457 -30.65 -31.34 20.53
CA GLY A 457 -30.00 -30.51 21.54
C GLY A 457 -29.33 -31.34 22.65
N ALA A 458 -29.99 -32.41 23.09
CA ALA A 458 -29.40 -33.35 24.05
C ALA A 458 -28.16 -34.06 23.47
N ALA A 459 -28.23 -34.52 22.21
CA ALA A 459 -27.10 -35.15 21.52
C ALA A 459 -25.95 -34.16 21.30
N TYR A 460 -26.25 -32.91 20.94
CA TYR A 460 -25.27 -31.83 20.77
C TYR A 460 -24.51 -31.55 22.08
N SER A 461 -25.24 -31.36 23.18
CA SER A 461 -24.65 -31.11 24.50
C SER A 461 -23.80 -32.29 24.97
N ALA A 462 -24.26 -33.52 24.75
CA ALA A 462 -23.50 -34.71 25.13
C ALA A 462 -22.23 -34.90 24.29
N LEU A 463 -22.28 -34.64 22.97
CA LEU A 463 -21.10 -34.68 22.10
C LEU A 463 -20.08 -33.61 22.51
N LEU A 464 -20.52 -32.37 22.77
CA LEU A 464 -19.63 -31.31 23.24
C LEU A 464 -18.96 -31.68 24.57
N GLN A 465 -19.70 -32.26 25.52
CA GLN A 465 -19.14 -32.68 26.79
C GLN A 465 -18.05 -33.75 26.60
N ARG A 466 -18.29 -34.76 25.76
CA ARG A 466 -17.29 -35.79 25.45
C ARG A 466 -16.05 -35.23 24.76
N ILE A 467 -16.24 -34.29 23.84
CA ILE A 467 -15.15 -33.60 23.14
C ILE A 467 -14.28 -32.83 24.15
N GLU A 468 -14.89 -32.11 25.08
CA GLU A 468 -14.18 -31.42 26.17
C GLU A 468 -13.44 -32.41 27.08
N ASP A 469 -14.10 -33.49 27.49
CA ASP A 469 -13.50 -34.52 28.34
C ASP A 469 -12.30 -35.19 27.64
N ALA A 470 -12.41 -35.46 26.33
CA ALA A 470 -11.33 -36.02 25.52
C ALA A 470 -10.16 -35.03 25.39
N ALA A 471 -10.43 -33.74 25.15
CA ALA A 471 -9.41 -32.70 25.10
C ALA A 471 -8.68 -32.55 26.45
N TRP A 472 -9.41 -32.61 27.58
CA TRP A 472 -8.82 -32.63 28.92
C TRP A 472 -7.90 -33.84 29.14
N GLN A 473 -8.28 -35.02 28.64
CA GLN A 473 -7.44 -36.22 28.73
C GLN A 473 -6.20 -36.16 27.85
N MET A 474 -6.28 -35.50 26.69
CA MET A 474 -5.13 -35.28 25.79
C MET A 474 -4.13 -34.27 26.37
N MET A 475 -4.59 -33.24 27.06
CA MET A 475 -3.74 -32.23 27.72
C MET A 475 -2.73 -32.87 28.71
N GLY A 476 -3.06 -34.03 29.28
CA GLY A 476 -2.17 -34.78 30.18
C GLY A 476 -1.03 -35.56 29.51
N ARG A 477 -0.96 -35.64 28.16
CA ARG A 477 -0.08 -36.56 27.41
C ARG A 477 1.20 -35.95 26.83
N ALA A 478 1.40 -34.63 26.94
CA ALA A 478 2.64 -33.91 26.59
C ALA A 478 3.22 -34.21 25.19
N GLN A 479 2.38 -34.23 24.15
CA GLN A 479 2.80 -34.21 22.74
C GLN A 479 2.43 -32.86 22.09
N ASP A 480 3.32 -32.34 21.22
CA ASP A 480 3.12 -31.03 20.57
C ASP A 480 1.85 -31.00 19.68
N SER A 481 1.52 -32.10 19.01
CA SER A 481 0.28 -32.22 18.20
C SER A 481 -1.00 -32.21 19.04
N ASP A 482 -0.94 -32.76 20.27
CA ASP A 482 -2.09 -32.77 21.17
C ASP A 482 -2.38 -31.36 21.69
N ALA A 483 -1.35 -30.52 21.86
CA ALA A 483 -1.51 -29.14 22.31
C ALA A 483 -2.28 -28.29 21.29
N GLU A 484 -1.97 -28.39 19.99
CA GLU A 484 -2.68 -27.66 18.94
C GLU A 484 -4.14 -28.11 18.77
N ILE A 485 -4.39 -29.41 18.94
CA ILE A 485 -5.74 -29.99 18.93
C ILE A 485 -6.55 -29.49 20.12
N VAL A 486 -5.97 -29.53 21.32
CA VAL A 486 -6.62 -29.07 22.56
C VAL A 486 -6.93 -27.57 22.49
N GLU A 487 -6.03 -26.76 21.93
CA GLU A 487 -6.26 -25.33 21.70
C GLU A 487 -7.46 -25.11 20.76
N SER A 488 -7.46 -25.76 19.59
CA SER A 488 -8.53 -25.63 18.59
C SER A 488 -9.90 -26.08 19.12
N VAL A 489 -9.94 -27.13 19.94
CA VAL A 489 -11.18 -27.62 20.58
C VAL A 489 -11.63 -26.68 21.70
N SER A 490 -10.69 -26.13 22.48
CA SER A 490 -11.00 -25.18 23.56
C SER A 490 -11.54 -23.86 23.00
N GLU A 491 -11.01 -23.38 21.87
CA GLU A 491 -11.53 -22.21 21.16
C GLU A 491 -12.96 -22.43 20.64
N MET A 492 -13.26 -23.63 20.13
CA MET A 492 -14.61 -24.00 19.72
C MET A 492 -15.56 -24.07 20.92
N ALA A 493 -15.18 -24.80 21.97
CA ALA A 493 -15.97 -24.91 23.18
C ALA A 493 -16.25 -23.54 23.82
N GLY A 494 -15.29 -22.61 23.76
CA GLY A 494 -15.42 -21.25 24.28
C GLY A 494 -16.24 -20.28 23.40
N ASP A 495 -16.66 -20.68 22.19
CA ASP A 495 -17.41 -19.80 21.29
C ASP A 495 -18.80 -19.46 21.91
N PRO A 496 -19.17 -18.16 22.00
CA PRO A 496 -20.45 -17.73 22.58
C PRO A 496 -21.69 -18.38 21.93
N TRP A 497 -21.64 -18.68 20.63
CA TRP A 497 -22.75 -19.31 19.91
C TRP A 497 -22.87 -20.79 20.24
N ILE A 498 -21.74 -21.46 20.50
CA ILE A 498 -21.69 -22.86 20.90
C ILE A 498 -22.14 -23.03 22.35
N GLN A 499 -21.74 -22.10 23.23
CA GLN A 499 -22.23 -22.05 24.62
C GLN A 499 -23.73 -21.71 24.70
N GLY A 500 -24.23 -20.85 23.81
CA GLY A 500 -25.64 -20.50 23.73
C GLY A 500 -26.56 -21.68 23.35
N LEU A 501 -26.01 -22.75 22.77
CA LEU A 501 -26.73 -23.98 22.43
C LEU A 501 -26.77 -25.02 23.56
N ARG A 502 -26.06 -24.79 24.68
CA ARG A 502 -26.09 -25.67 25.88
C ARG A 502 -27.27 -25.38 26.81
N GLN A 503 -27.88 -24.22 26.67
CA GLN A 503 -29.00 -23.73 27.48
C GLN A 503 -30.31 -23.99 26.76
#